data_AF-A0A258D2X3-F1
#
_entry.id   AF-A0A258D2X3-F1
#
_cell.length_a   1.000
_cell.length_b   1.000
_cell.length_c   1.000
_cell.angle_alpha   90.00
_cell.angle_beta   90.00
_cell.angle_gamma   90.00
#
_symmetry.space_group_name_H-M   'P 1'
#
loop_
_entity.id
_entity.type
_entity.pdbx_description
1 polymer ?
#
loop_
_entity_poly.entity_id
_entity_poly.type
_entity_poly.pdbx_seq_one_letter_code
_entity_poly.pdbx_strand_id
1 'polypeptide(L)'
;MASFTQSQLEAIADAPADFIFGYGSLINTPSREATGGGRVDAVPARLGPKFNLVRSWVARSSSGFTALGLRPRQPDEEVSTINGVVFPVDAESLPRFDRRESGYDRVVVPRDMIEPLSWRGLPAPNSQSSSLMWTW
;
A
#
# COMPACT_ATOMS: atom_id res chain seq x y z
N MET A 1 -25.66 8.68 -25.47
CA MET A 1 -24.87 7.73 -24.67
C MET A 1 -23.45 7.78 -25.20
N ALA A 2 -22.44 8.06 -24.38
CA ALA A 2 -21.05 8.05 -24.83
C ALA A 2 -20.63 6.58 -25.03
N SER A 3 -20.19 6.22 -26.24
CA SER A 3 -19.64 4.90 -26.54
C SER A 3 -18.13 4.96 -26.35
N PHE A 4 -17.59 4.06 -25.53
CA PHE A 4 -16.15 3.94 -25.31
C PHE A 4 -15.50 3.12 -26.43
N THR A 5 -14.26 3.44 -26.77
CA THR A 5 -13.48 2.70 -27.77
C THR A 5 -12.99 1.37 -27.21
N GLN A 6 -12.69 0.40 -28.08
CA GLN A 6 -12.11 -0.89 -27.67
C GLN A 6 -10.82 -0.71 -26.85
N SER A 7 -9.99 0.27 -27.19
CA SER A 7 -8.79 0.65 -26.42
C SER A 7 -9.08 1.22 -25.04
N GLN A 8 -10.22 1.92 -24.87
CA GLN A 8 -10.68 2.39 -23.55
C GLN A 8 -11.25 1.23 -22.73
N LEU A 9 -11.88 0.25 -23.37
CA LEU A 9 -12.36 -0.97 -22.71
C LEU A 9 -11.18 -1.88 -22.28
N GLU A 10 -10.12 -1.96 -23.09
CA GLU A 10 -8.88 -2.66 -22.75
C GLU A 10 -8.12 -1.96 -21.61
N ALA A 11 -8.08 -0.63 -21.59
CA ALA A 11 -7.50 0.13 -20.48
C ALA A 11 -8.26 -0.02 -19.15
N ILE A 12 -9.56 -0.35 -19.19
CA ILE A 12 -10.35 -0.70 -18.00
C ILE A 12 -10.02 -2.12 -17.52
N ALA A 13 -9.68 -3.03 -18.44
CA ALA A 13 -9.25 -4.39 -18.12
C ALA A 13 -7.82 -4.47 -17.54
N ASP A 14 -6.98 -3.48 -17.82
CA ASP A 14 -5.58 -3.40 -17.37
C ASP A 14 -5.38 -2.55 -16.10
N ALA A 15 -6.47 -2.08 -15.49
CA ALA A 15 -6.37 -1.39 -14.22
C ALA A 15 -5.94 -2.38 -13.12
N PRO A 16 -4.95 -2.01 -12.29
CA PRO A 16 -4.32 -2.90 -11.32
C PRO A 16 -5.37 -3.44 -10.34
N ALA A 17 -5.39 -4.76 -10.19
CA ALA A 17 -6.37 -5.46 -9.37
C ALA A 17 -6.12 -5.24 -7.86
N ASP A 18 -4.87 -4.98 -7.48
CA ASP A 18 -4.42 -4.88 -6.09
C ASP A 18 -3.58 -3.62 -5.84
N PHE A 19 -3.59 -3.18 -4.59
CA PHE A 19 -2.83 -2.01 -4.13
C PHE A 19 -2.07 -2.33 -2.85
N ILE A 20 -0.95 -1.65 -2.63
CA ILE A 20 -0.17 -1.72 -1.40
C ILE A 20 -0.19 -0.38 -0.69
N PHE A 21 -0.38 -0.39 0.63
CA PHE A 21 -0.05 0.70 1.54
C PHE A 21 1.37 0.55 2.08
N GLY A 22 2.31 1.33 1.55
CA GLY A 22 3.69 1.39 2.02
C GLY A 22 3.89 2.52 3.04
N TYR A 23 4.36 2.20 4.25
CA TYR A 23 4.49 3.19 5.35
C TYR A 23 5.92 3.35 5.91
N GLY A 24 6.87 2.60 5.35
CA GLY A 24 8.29 2.64 5.70
C GLY A 24 9.16 2.95 4.48
N SER A 25 10.16 2.12 4.23
CA SER A 25 11.09 2.29 3.11
C SER A 25 10.41 2.32 1.74
N LEU A 26 9.23 1.71 1.59
CA LEU A 26 8.42 1.75 0.36
C LEU A 26 7.85 3.14 0.02
N ILE A 27 7.90 4.11 0.95
CA ILE A 27 7.64 5.53 0.66
C ILE A 27 8.69 6.06 -0.32
N ASN A 28 9.94 5.59 -0.21
CA ASN A 28 11.03 5.99 -1.11
C ASN A 28 10.85 5.36 -2.50
N THR A 29 10.77 6.20 -3.53
CA THR A 29 10.56 5.76 -4.92
C THR A 29 11.61 4.76 -5.40
N PRO A 30 12.94 5.02 -5.31
CA PRO A 30 13.94 4.03 -5.70
C PRO A 30 13.77 2.67 -5.01
N SER A 31 13.43 2.67 -3.71
CA SER A 31 13.22 1.44 -2.95
C SER A 31 12.05 0.62 -3.50
N ARG A 32 10.91 1.27 -3.77
CA ARG A 32 9.71 0.62 -4.29
C ARG A 32 9.90 0.15 -5.73
N GLU A 33 10.50 0.98 -6.59
CA GLU A 33 10.76 0.66 -7.99
C GLU A 33 11.74 -0.51 -8.15
N ALA A 34 12.77 -0.58 -7.29
CA ALA A 34 13.68 -1.72 -7.27
C ALA A 34 12.97 -3.05 -6.94
N THR A 35 11.93 -3.02 -6.10
CA THR A 35 11.13 -4.22 -5.78
C THR A 35 10.09 -4.54 -6.83
N GLY A 36 9.38 -3.52 -7.33
CA GLY A 36 8.41 -3.67 -8.41
C GLY A 36 9.05 -4.09 -9.74
N GLY A 37 10.33 -3.76 -9.96
CA GLY A 37 11.05 -4.04 -11.20
C GLY A 37 10.72 -3.08 -12.33
N GLY A 38 10.34 -1.85 -12.00
CA GLY A 38 9.92 -0.84 -12.95
C GLY A 38 9.41 0.41 -12.25
N ARG A 39 8.93 1.36 -13.04
CA ARG A 39 8.33 2.60 -12.50
C ARG A 39 7.03 2.26 -11.78
N VAL A 40 6.90 2.72 -10.53
CA VAL A 40 5.70 2.51 -9.71
C VAL A 40 5.26 3.85 -9.18
N ASP A 41 4.28 4.49 -9.82
CA ASP A 41 3.71 5.75 -9.33
C ASP A 41 2.94 5.51 -8.01
N ALA A 42 2.94 6.50 -7.12
CA ALA A 42 2.36 6.38 -5.79
C ALA A 42 1.57 7.64 -5.39
N VAL A 43 0.49 7.43 -4.65
CA VAL A 43 -0.35 8.48 -4.07
C VAL A 43 -0.01 8.62 -2.59
N PRO A 44 0.42 9.80 -2.11
CA PRO A 44 0.58 10.05 -0.68
C PRO A 44 -0.76 9.83 0.04
N ALA A 45 -0.73 9.07 1.13
CA ALA A 45 -1.94 8.67 1.83
C ALA A 45 -1.71 8.52 3.34
N ARG A 46 -2.81 8.39 4.07
CA ARG A 46 -2.82 8.24 5.52
C ARG A 46 -3.80 7.15 5.93
N LEU A 47 -3.36 6.23 6.79
CA LEU A 47 -4.29 5.35 7.52
C LEU A 47 -4.89 6.09 8.69
N GLY A 48 -6.20 6.01 8.78
CA GLY A 48 -6.99 6.62 9.82
C GLY A 48 -6.77 5.98 11.20
N PRO A 49 -7.10 6.72 12.28
CA PRO A 49 -6.90 6.28 13.65
C PRO A 49 -7.68 5.01 14.03
N LYS A 50 -8.74 4.70 13.29
CA LYS A 50 -9.58 3.51 13.47
C LYS A 50 -8.85 2.19 13.23
N PHE A 51 -7.73 2.21 12.49
CA PHE A 51 -6.91 1.00 12.28
C PHE A 51 -6.20 0.53 13.55
N ASN A 52 -6.08 1.43 14.55
CA ASN A 52 -5.58 1.12 15.90
C ASN A 52 -4.17 0.49 15.96
N LEU A 53 -3.33 0.78 14.96
CA LEU A 53 -1.92 0.44 14.96
C LEU A 53 -1.06 1.69 15.10
N VAL A 54 0.14 1.52 15.62
CA VAL A 54 1.16 2.57 15.72
C VAL A 54 2.45 2.12 15.05
N ARG A 55 3.19 3.07 14.49
CA ARG A 55 4.53 2.80 13.93
C ARG A 55 5.52 2.54 15.06
N SER A 56 6.34 1.51 14.91
CA SER A 56 7.38 1.17 15.87
C SER A 56 8.56 0.47 15.20
N TRP A 57 9.71 0.48 15.86
CA TRP A 57 10.85 -0.31 15.45
C TRP A 57 10.66 -1.74 15.97
N VAL A 58 10.23 -2.67 15.10
CA VAL A 58 9.68 -3.96 15.54
C VAL A 58 10.67 -5.13 15.46
N ALA A 59 11.71 -5.04 14.62
CA ALA A 59 12.65 -6.14 14.43
C ALA A 59 14.07 -5.65 14.21
N ARG A 60 15.05 -6.36 14.77
CA ARG A 60 16.47 -6.11 14.53
C ARG A 60 17.04 -7.18 13.60
N SER A 61 17.52 -6.74 12.44
CA SER A 61 18.24 -7.58 11.49
C SER A 61 19.62 -7.95 12.03
N SER A 62 20.10 -9.14 11.64
CA SER A 62 21.49 -9.56 11.84
C SER A 62 22.50 -8.63 11.16
N SER A 63 22.10 -7.94 10.09
CA SER A 63 22.92 -6.92 9.41
C SER A 63 23.04 -5.60 10.18
N GLY A 64 22.35 -5.46 11.32
CA GLY A 64 22.38 -4.24 12.10
C GLY A 64 21.47 -3.12 11.56
N PHE A 65 20.44 -3.46 10.80
CA PHE A 65 19.30 -2.57 10.53
C PHE A 65 18.13 -2.88 11.48
N THR A 66 17.36 -1.88 11.89
CA THR A 66 16.11 -2.08 12.65
C THR A 66 14.94 -1.76 11.75
N ALA A 67 14.02 -2.70 11.58
CA ALA A 67 12.89 -2.58 10.68
C ALA A 67 11.75 -1.79 11.33
N LEU A 68 11.17 -0.86 10.58
CA LEU A 68 9.99 -0.11 10.95
C LEU A 68 8.75 -0.94 10.59
N GLY A 69 7.92 -1.26 11.58
CA GLY A 69 6.67 -1.97 11.40
C GLY A 69 5.48 -1.27 12.05
N LEU A 70 4.33 -1.93 11.98
CA LEU A 70 3.14 -1.57 12.75
C LEU A 70 2.94 -2.57 13.88
N ARG A 71 2.48 -2.07 15.02
CA ARG A 71 2.03 -2.90 16.15
C ARG A 71 0.72 -2.38 16.71
N PRO A 72 -0.05 -3.21 17.43
CA PRO A 72 -1.20 -2.74 18.18
C PRO A 72 -0.81 -1.56 19.09
N ARG A 73 -1.69 -0.55 19.11
CA ARG A 73 -1.60 0.57 20.05
C ARG A 73 -1.76 0.04 21.48
N GLN A 74 -0.95 0.52 22.41
CA GLN A 74 -1.13 0.24 23.84
C GLN A 74 -2.23 1.13 24.45
N PRO A 75 -2.86 0.74 25.58
CA PRO A 75 -3.95 1.51 26.18
C PRO A 75 -3.58 2.95 26.56
N ASP A 76 -2.32 3.18 26.93
CA ASP A 76 -1.76 4.47 27.35
C ASP A 76 -1.18 5.30 26.20
N GLU A 77 -1.20 4.77 24.97
CA GLU A 77 -0.75 5.50 23.79
C GLU A 77 -1.89 6.27 23.13
N GLU A 78 -1.58 7.50 22.72
CA GLU A 78 -2.47 8.31 21.91
C GLU A 78 -2.79 7.64 20.58
N VAL A 79 -4.04 7.82 20.14
CA VAL A 79 -4.45 7.32 18.83
C VAL A 79 -3.71 8.13 17.76
N SER A 80 -3.09 7.44 16.80
CA SER A 80 -2.27 8.08 15.78
C SER A 80 -2.70 7.68 14.38
N THR A 81 -2.31 8.52 13.42
CA THR A 81 -2.46 8.24 12.00
C THR A 81 -1.13 7.79 11.42
N ILE A 82 -1.17 6.94 10.40
CA ILE A 82 0.05 6.44 9.75
C ILE A 82 0.13 7.04 8.35
N ASN A 83 1.10 7.93 8.12
CA ASN A 83 1.38 8.43 6.77
C ASN A 83 2.15 7.37 5.97
N GLY A 84 1.83 7.29 4.68
CA GLY A 84 2.46 6.37 3.75
C GLY A 84 2.11 6.72 2.32
N VAL A 85 2.17 5.71 1.45
CA VAL A 85 1.83 5.81 0.04
C VAL A 85 0.98 4.63 -0.38
N VAL A 86 0.03 4.88 -1.29
CA VAL A 86 -0.72 3.84 -2.01
C VAL A 86 -0.18 3.72 -3.41
N PHE A 87 0.12 2.51 -3.84
CA PHE A 87 0.57 2.25 -5.20
C PHE A 87 0.01 0.93 -5.73
N PRO A 88 -0.16 0.83 -7.06
CA PRO A 88 -0.68 -0.37 -7.68
C PRO A 88 0.35 -1.48 -7.74
N VAL A 89 -0.14 -2.71 -7.77
CA VAL A 89 0.64 -3.90 -8.08
C VAL A 89 -0.15 -4.82 -8.99
N ASP A 90 0.59 -5.57 -9.79
CA ASP A 90 0.09 -6.61 -10.68
C ASP A 90 0.48 -8.00 -10.15
N ALA A 91 0.03 -9.03 -10.86
CA ALA A 91 0.29 -10.42 -10.49
C ALA A 91 1.78 -10.79 -10.52
N GLU A 92 2.64 -10.03 -11.20
CA GLU A 92 4.08 -10.30 -11.30
C GLU A 92 4.87 -9.60 -10.17
N SER A 93 4.48 -8.38 -9.82
CA SER A 93 5.15 -7.53 -8.83
C SER A 93 4.73 -7.87 -7.40
N LEU A 94 3.49 -8.27 -7.16
CA LEU A 94 2.99 -8.60 -5.81
C LEU A 94 3.85 -9.68 -5.11
N PRO A 95 4.23 -10.82 -5.75
CA PRO A 95 5.11 -11.81 -5.14
C PRO A 95 6.53 -11.30 -4.84
N ARG A 96 7.00 -10.26 -5.52
CA ARG A 96 8.31 -9.63 -5.24
C ARG A 96 8.27 -8.83 -3.96
N PHE A 97 7.16 -8.11 -3.72
CA PHE A 97 6.93 -7.44 -2.45
C PHE A 97 6.74 -8.44 -1.30
N ASP A 98 6.03 -9.55 -1.51
CA ASP A 98 5.92 -10.62 -0.51
C ASP A 98 7.28 -11.15 -0.06
N ARG A 99 8.17 -11.39 -1.01
CA ARG A 99 9.51 -11.89 -0.71
C ARG A 99 10.35 -10.87 0.05
N ARG A 100 10.23 -9.59 -0.29
CA ARG A 100 10.94 -8.50 0.38
C ARG A 100 10.45 -8.33 1.82
N GLU A 101 9.13 -8.36 2.02
CA GLU A 101 8.47 -8.08 3.28
C GLU A 101 8.18 -9.36 4.08
N SER A 102 8.93 -10.45 3.85
CA SER A 102 8.69 -11.79 4.43
C SER A 102 8.77 -11.86 5.97
N GLY A 103 9.22 -10.78 6.61
CA GLY A 103 9.25 -10.63 8.08
C GLY A 103 7.97 -10.02 8.67
N TYR A 104 6.97 -9.75 7.84
CA TYR A 104 5.70 -9.13 8.23
C TYR A 104 4.49 -9.97 7.80
N ASP A 105 3.37 -9.75 8.48
CA ASP A 105 2.09 -10.34 8.11
C ASP A 105 1.37 -9.45 7.09
N ARG A 106 0.89 -10.06 6.00
CA ARG A 106 0.05 -9.37 5.03
C ARG A 106 -1.34 -9.12 5.61
N VAL A 107 -1.74 -7.86 5.71
CA VAL A 107 -3.04 -7.43 6.28
C VAL A 107 -3.87 -6.67 5.24
N VAL A 108 -5.16 -7.01 5.14
CA VAL A 108 -6.13 -6.24 4.35
C VAL A 108 -6.49 -4.95 5.09
N VAL A 109 -6.31 -3.82 4.42
CA VAL A 109 -6.72 -2.50 4.88
C VAL A 109 -8.00 -2.09 4.16
N PRO A 110 -9.11 -1.86 4.89
CA PRO A 110 -10.33 -1.35 4.31
C PRO A 110 -10.12 0.01 3.65
N ARG A 111 -10.60 0.19 2.40
CA ARG A 111 -10.39 1.41 1.61
C ARG A 111 -10.86 2.69 2.32
N ASP A 112 -11.95 2.60 3.09
CA ASP A 112 -12.53 3.71 3.86
C ASP A 112 -11.67 4.14 5.06
N MET A 113 -10.65 3.35 5.42
CA MET A 113 -9.64 3.71 6.41
C MET A 113 -8.46 4.48 5.82
N ILE A 114 -8.41 4.69 4.50
CA ILE A 114 -7.31 5.38 3.83
C ILE A 114 -7.77 6.74 3.29
N GLU A 115 -7.07 7.78 3.73
CA GLU A 115 -7.25 9.15 3.28
C GLU A 115 -6.16 9.50 2.26
N PRO A 116 -6.48 9.88 1.01
CA PRO A 116 -5.50 10.44 0.09
C PRO A 116 -5.08 11.84 0.55
N LEU A 117 -3.78 12.11 0.55
CA LEU A 117 -3.20 13.41 0.91
C LEU A 117 -2.86 14.27 -0.32
N SER A 118 -3.42 13.92 -1.49
CA SER A 118 -3.17 14.63 -2.75
C SER A 118 -4.44 14.82 -3.56
N TRP A 119 -4.40 15.77 -4.49
CA TRP A 119 -5.47 16.08 -5.43
C TRP A 119 -5.81 14.92 -6.39
N ARG A 120 -4.89 13.96 -6.60
CA ARG A 120 -5.07 12.82 -7.51
C ARG A 120 -6.07 11.77 -6.98
N GLY A 121 -6.43 11.84 -5.69
CA GLY A 121 -7.33 10.87 -5.05
C GLY A 121 -6.74 9.45 -4.98
N LEU A 122 -7.44 8.53 -4.32
CA LEU A 122 -7.09 7.10 -4.38
C LEU A 122 -7.59 6.49 -5.70
N PRO A 123 -6.87 5.50 -6.25
CA PRO A 123 -7.37 4.70 -7.36
C PRO A 123 -8.78 4.16 -7.08
N ALA A 124 -9.60 4.08 -8.14
CA ALA A 124 -10.90 3.45 -8.05
C ALA A 124 -10.74 1.93 -8.05
N PRO A 125 -11.46 1.18 -7.19
CA PRO A 125 -11.55 -0.27 -7.33
C PRO A 125 -12.16 -0.62 -8.69
N ASN A 126 -11.64 -1.64 -9.37
CA ASN A 126 -12.37 -2.24 -10.48
C ASN A 126 -13.61 -2.96 -9.96
N SER A 127 -14.73 -2.86 -10.68
CA SER A 127 -16.05 -3.40 -10.30
C SER A 127 -16.10 -4.93 -10.08
N GLN A 128 -15.02 -5.64 -10.38
CA GLN A 128 -14.86 -7.10 -10.32
C GLN A 128 -13.93 -7.57 -9.18
N SER A 129 -13.21 -6.66 -8.52
CA SER A 129 -12.22 -7.03 -7.49
C SER A 129 -12.57 -6.34 -6.18
N SER A 130 -12.69 -7.10 -5.11
CA SER A 130 -12.55 -6.56 -3.77
C SER A 130 -11.22 -5.79 -3.75
N SER A 131 -11.25 -4.47 -3.60
CA SER A 131 -10.04 -3.64 -3.51
C SER A 131 -9.28 -4.04 -2.25
N LEU A 132 -8.44 -5.06 -2.36
CA LEU A 132 -7.62 -5.54 -1.28
C LEU A 132 -6.39 -4.64 -1.28
N MET A 133 -6.34 -3.77 -0.29
CA MET A 133 -5.19 -2.95 -0.06
C MET A 133 -4.35 -3.59 1.01
N TRP A 134 -3.13 -3.96 0.68
CA TRP A 134 -2.28 -4.75 1.56
C TRP A 134 -1.29 -3.86 2.30
N THR A 135 -1.08 -4.12 3.58
CA THR A 135 0.05 -3.59 4.33
C THR A 135 0.75 -4.73 5.06
N TRP A 136 2.03 -4.54 5.32
CA TRP A 136 2.94 -5.45 6.03
C TRP A 136 3.52 -4.70 7.18
#